data_AF-A0A0G1SBC5-F1
#
_entry.id   AF-A0A0G1SBC5-F1
#
_cell.length_a   1.000
_cell.length_b   1.000
_cell.length_c   1.000
_cell.angle_alpha   90.00
_cell.angle_beta   90.00
_cell.angle_gamma   90.00
#
_symmetry.space_group_name_H-M   'P 1'
#
loop_
_entity.id
_entity.type
_entity.pdbx_description
1 polymer ?
#
loop_
_entity_poly.entity_id
_entity_poly.type
_entity_poly.pdbx_seq_one_letter_code
_entity_poly.pdbx_strand_id
1 'polypeptide(L)'
;MSTEALRGLEDKIDISVYLKPKLTEGQIYALKGELEALGGVKEVVYISAEEALVKFREKYQGNEQIGEALVLLGVNPLGASLVVKANSEDGYQEILTRLEEGDYDDIIQEARFDDYRQVITGINDLTNKVKTAGIWVSGLFLLIALLVVFNTMRINIYTHRQEIEIERLVGSTNWFIRGPFWVESILYALVATIVTAGVFYGALSWLQPYVVGLFNGSSFNLVTYFQGNWLTFFGLQFLAAAILNMLASGIAMRRYLKV
;
A
#
# COMPACT_ATOMS: atom_id res chain seq x y z
N MET A 1 2.05 -0.15 5.34
CA MET A 1 1.48 -1.15 4.41
C MET A 1 1.65 -0.74 2.96
N SER A 2 1.22 0.45 2.51
CA SER A 2 1.49 0.89 1.12
C SER A 2 2.98 1.08 0.83
N THR A 3 3.75 1.64 1.76
CA THR A 3 5.17 1.97 1.54
C THR A 3 6.08 0.75 1.38
N GLU A 4 5.79 -0.38 2.04
CA GLU A 4 6.61 -1.59 1.93
C GLU A 4 6.31 -2.36 0.64
N ALA A 5 5.02 -2.43 0.24
CA ALA A 5 4.64 -3.00 -1.04
C ALA A 5 5.18 -2.17 -2.22
N LEU A 6 5.16 -0.84 -2.09
CA LEU A 6 5.76 0.08 -3.06
C LEU A 6 7.28 -0.06 -3.11
N ARG A 7 7.98 -0.14 -1.98
CA ARG A 7 9.43 -0.38 -1.94
C ARG A 7 9.86 -1.69 -2.60
N GLY A 8 9.10 -2.76 -2.41
CA GLY A 8 9.35 -4.05 -3.08
C GLY A 8 9.12 -4.02 -4.59
N LEU A 9 8.38 -3.01 -5.09
CA LEU A 9 8.20 -2.72 -6.51
C LEU A 9 9.24 -1.72 -7.03
N GLU A 10 9.65 -0.73 -6.22
CA GLU A 10 10.72 0.24 -6.53
C GLU A 10 12.09 -0.45 -6.67
N ASP A 11 12.42 -1.43 -5.82
CA ASP A 11 13.65 -2.22 -5.91
C ASP A 11 13.72 -3.13 -7.16
N LYS A 12 12.70 -3.13 -8.02
CA LYS A 12 12.68 -3.88 -9.30
C LYS A 12 12.93 -3.00 -10.53
N ILE A 13 13.20 -1.71 -10.35
CA ILE A 13 13.41 -0.78 -11.46
C ILE A 13 14.91 -0.60 -11.70
N ASP A 14 15.42 -1.40 -12.63
CA ASP A 14 16.81 -1.40 -13.03
C ASP A 14 16.94 -0.74 -14.41
N ILE A 15 17.81 0.27 -14.55
CA ILE A 15 18.18 0.82 -15.86
C ILE A 15 19.25 -0.09 -16.46
N SER A 16 18.95 -0.69 -17.60
CA SER A 16 19.93 -1.53 -18.32
C SER A 16 20.59 -0.71 -19.44
N VAL A 17 21.85 -0.34 -19.21
CA VAL A 17 22.68 0.36 -20.20
C VAL A 17 23.51 -0.69 -20.95
N TYR A 18 23.19 -0.93 -22.22
CA TYR A 18 23.94 -1.85 -23.08
C TYR A 18 25.11 -1.11 -23.73
N LEU A 19 26.29 -1.69 -23.64
CA LEU A 19 27.53 -1.10 -24.10
C LEU A 19 27.90 -1.62 -25.49
N LYS A 20 28.55 -0.77 -26.30
CA LYS A 20 29.03 -1.17 -27.64
C LYS A 20 30.10 -2.26 -27.55
N PRO A 21 30.17 -3.17 -28.55
CA PRO A 21 31.22 -4.18 -28.59
C PRO A 21 32.61 -3.54 -28.80
N LYS A 22 33.64 -4.12 -28.15
CA LYS A 22 35.08 -3.71 -28.20
C LYS A 22 35.52 -2.56 -27.29
N LEU A 23 34.75 -2.23 -26.25
CA LEU A 23 35.22 -1.32 -25.20
C LEU A 23 36.29 -1.96 -24.32
N THR A 24 37.25 -1.16 -23.86
CA THR A 24 38.23 -1.59 -22.86
C THR A 24 37.61 -1.56 -21.47
N GLU A 25 38.04 -2.47 -20.57
CA GLU A 25 37.55 -2.48 -19.18
C GLU A 25 37.75 -1.11 -18.50
N GLY A 26 38.85 -0.41 -18.79
CA GLY A 26 39.10 0.93 -18.27
C GLY A 26 38.02 1.95 -18.65
N GLN A 27 37.48 1.89 -19.87
CA GLN A 27 36.38 2.77 -20.29
C GLN A 27 35.06 2.41 -19.57
N ILE A 28 34.82 1.12 -19.34
CA ILE A 28 33.63 0.63 -18.64
C ILE A 28 33.67 1.06 -17.17
N TYR A 29 34.81 0.92 -16.50
CA TYR A 29 34.97 1.34 -15.11
C TYR A 29 34.93 2.87 -14.95
N ALA A 30 35.42 3.63 -15.94
CA ALA A 30 35.28 5.08 -15.95
C ALA A 30 33.81 5.50 -16.02
N LEU A 31 33.03 4.93 -16.96
CA LEU A 31 31.60 5.18 -17.07
C LEU A 31 30.85 4.74 -15.81
N LYS A 32 31.21 3.58 -15.24
CA LYS A 32 30.65 3.10 -13.97
C LYS A 32 30.85 4.14 -12.85
N GLY A 33 32.07 4.65 -12.68
CA GLY A 33 32.38 5.62 -11.63
C GLY A 33 31.67 6.96 -11.84
N GLU A 34 31.48 7.39 -13.09
CA GLU A 34 30.72 8.59 -13.44
C GLU A 34 29.24 8.44 -13.08
N LEU A 35 28.64 7.29 -13.38
CA LEU A 35 27.25 6.99 -13.03
C LEU A 35 27.07 6.85 -11.51
N GLU A 36 28.01 6.22 -10.80
CA GLU A 36 27.99 6.12 -9.33
C GLU A 36 28.11 7.49 -8.64
N ALA A 37 28.71 8.49 -9.29
CA ALA A 37 28.84 9.84 -8.76
C ALA A 37 27.55 10.68 -8.88
N LEU A 38 26.54 10.20 -9.62
CA LEU A 38 25.24 10.87 -9.73
C LEU A 38 24.45 10.72 -8.43
N GLY A 39 23.94 11.83 -7.90
CA GLY A 39 23.19 11.85 -6.63
C GLY A 39 21.91 10.99 -6.62
N GLY A 40 21.37 10.66 -7.80
CA GLY A 40 20.21 9.79 -7.97
C GLY A 40 20.52 8.29 -7.97
N VAL A 41 21.79 7.87 -7.98
CA VAL A 41 22.21 6.47 -8.12
C VAL A 41 22.46 5.82 -6.76
N LYS A 42 21.88 4.63 -6.58
CA LYS A 42 22.05 3.76 -5.40
C LYS A 42 23.19 2.76 -5.61
N GLU A 43 23.26 2.16 -6.79
CA GLU A 43 24.23 1.11 -7.13
C GLU A 43 24.40 1.01 -8.65
N VAL A 44 25.63 0.74 -9.12
CA VAL A 44 25.90 0.36 -10.52
C VAL A 44 26.57 -1.00 -10.56
N VAL A 45 25.90 -1.97 -11.19
CA VAL A 45 26.39 -3.34 -11.32
C VAL A 45 26.88 -3.56 -12.74
N TYR A 46 28.16 -3.94 -12.87
CA TYR A 46 28.71 -4.38 -14.15
C TYR A 46 28.37 -5.84 -14.39
N ILE A 47 27.82 -6.13 -15.56
CA ILE A 47 27.56 -7.48 -16.04
C ILE A 47 28.39 -7.68 -17.31
N SER A 48 29.32 -8.62 -17.25
CA SER A 48 30.13 -8.98 -18.42
C SER A 48 29.28 -9.66 -19.50
N ALA A 49 29.80 -9.72 -20.72
CA ALA A 49 29.11 -10.40 -21.82
C ALA A 49 28.83 -11.88 -21.48
N GLU A 50 29.78 -12.56 -20.83
CA GLU A 50 29.67 -13.95 -20.39
C GLU A 50 28.60 -14.12 -19.31
N GLU A 51 28.57 -13.24 -18.31
CA GLU A 51 27.55 -13.26 -17.25
C GLU A 51 26.15 -12.95 -17.80
N ALA A 52 26.04 -12.02 -18.74
CA ALA A 52 24.78 -11.69 -19.41
C ALA A 52 24.20 -12.93 -20.11
N LEU A 53 25.05 -13.73 -20.76
CA LEU A 53 24.65 -14.97 -21.42
C LEU A 53 24.20 -16.05 -20.43
N VAL A 54 24.84 -16.17 -19.26
CA VAL A 54 24.41 -17.09 -18.21
C VAL A 54 23.03 -16.68 -17.66
N LYS A 55 22.87 -15.41 -17.26
CA LYS A 55 21.60 -14.88 -16.73
C LYS A 55 20.46 -14.96 -17.76
N PHE A 56 20.77 -14.71 -19.03
CA PHE A 56 19.79 -14.84 -20.12
C PHE A 56 19.33 -16.28 -20.28
N ARG A 57 20.26 -17.25 -20.25
CA ARG A 57 19.90 -18.67 -20.28
C ARG A 57 19.03 -19.05 -19.10
N GLU A 58 19.37 -18.61 -17.88
CA GLU A 58 18.57 -18.82 -16.65
C GLU A 58 17.15 -18.28 -16.75
N LYS A 59 16.98 -17.04 -17.26
CA LYS A 59 15.67 -16.40 -17.41
C LYS A 59 14.77 -17.14 -18.41
N TYR A 60 15.34 -17.76 -19.44
CA TYR A 60 14.62 -18.40 -20.53
C TYR A 60 14.76 -19.93 -20.59
N GLN A 61 15.17 -20.60 -19.50
CA GLN A 61 15.34 -22.07 -19.46
C GLN A 61 14.07 -22.85 -19.86
N GLY A 62 12.88 -22.23 -19.81
CA GLY A 62 11.60 -22.83 -20.20
C GLY A 62 11.15 -22.54 -21.64
N ASN A 63 11.94 -21.86 -22.48
CA ASN A 63 11.57 -21.53 -23.86
C ASN A 63 12.60 -22.09 -24.86
N GLU A 64 12.33 -23.30 -25.38
CA GLU A 64 13.22 -24.04 -26.28
C GLU A 64 13.61 -23.25 -27.54
N GLN A 65 12.68 -22.45 -28.10
CA GLN A 65 12.95 -21.64 -29.30
C GLN A 65 14.02 -20.55 -29.07
N ILE A 66 14.06 -19.96 -27.86
CA ILE A 66 15.05 -18.93 -27.51
C ILE A 66 16.43 -19.56 -27.28
N GLY A 67 16.46 -20.75 -26.67
CA GLY A 67 17.69 -21.52 -26.47
C GLY A 67 18.33 -21.95 -27.78
N GLU A 68 17.55 -22.44 -28.74
CA GLU A 68 18.03 -22.86 -30.07
C GLU A 68 18.58 -21.68 -30.88
N ALA A 69 17.92 -20.51 -30.83
CA ALA A 69 18.40 -19.31 -31.53
C ALA A 69 19.80 -18.86 -31.05
N LEU A 70 20.09 -18.97 -29.75
CA LEU A 70 21.42 -18.67 -29.19
C LEU A 70 22.50 -19.66 -29.64
N VAL A 71 22.15 -20.94 -29.81
CA VAL A 71 23.08 -21.97 -30.27
C VAL A 71 23.39 -21.78 -31.76
N LEU A 72 22.40 -21.42 -32.57
CA LEU A 72 22.55 -21.19 -34.02
C LEU A 72 23.47 -20.00 -34.34
N LEU A 73 23.52 -18.99 -33.48
CA LEU A 73 24.37 -17.81 -33.67
C LEU A 73 25.87 -18.12 -33.46
N GLY A 74 26.23 -19.16 -32.70
CA GLY A 74 27.62 -19.62 -32.50
C GLY A 74 28.57 -18.63 -31.79
N VAL A 75 28.15 -17.39 -31.58
CA VAL A 75 28.84 -16.31 -30.86
C VAL A 75 27.88 -15.66 -29.88
N ASN A 76 28.39 -15.04 -28.82
CA ASN A 76 27.57 -14.32 -27.86
C ASN A 76 27.01 -13.02 -28.49
N PRO A 77 25.70 -12.92 -28.77
CA PRO A 77 25.12 -11.70 -29.33
C PRO A 77 24.92 -10.62 -28.25
N LEU A 78 25.06 -10.97 -26.97
CA LEU A 78 24.88 -10.07 -25.85
C LEU A 78 26.20 -9.35 -25.55
N GLY A 79 26.16 -8.01 -25.60
CA GLY A 79 27.25 -7.17 -25.12
C GLY A 79 27.31 -7.11 -23.60
N ALA A 80 28.36 -6.47 -23.07
CA ALA A 80 28.40 -6.13 -21.66
C ALA A 80 27.37 -5.03 -21.35
N SER A 81 26.87 -5.01 -20.11
CA SER A 81 25.87 -4.03 -19.68
C SER A 81 26.16 -3.50 -18.28
N LEU A 82 25.80 -2.23 -18.05
CA LEU A 82 25.75 -1.64 -16.72
C LEU A 82 24.29 -1.60 -16.27
N VAL A 83 24.01 -2.17 -15.09
CA VAL A 83 22.71 -2.09 -14.45
C VAL A 83 22.77 -1.01 -13.38
N VAL A 84 22.06 0.10 -13.63
CA VAL A 84 22.03 1.26 -12.73
C VAL A 84 20.74 1.22 -11.92
N LYS A 85 20.88 1.19 -10.59
CA LYS A 85 19.75 1.26 -9.65
C LYS A 85 19.62 2.66 -9.11
N ALA A 86 18.42 3.23 -9.22
CA ALA A 86 18.12 4.54 -8.64
C ALA A 86 17.82 4.44 -7.13
N ASN A 87 18.02 5.53 -6.40
CA ASN A 87 17.64 5.63 -4.99
C ASN A 87 16.17 6.03 -4.78
N SER A 88 15.52 6.55 -5.82
CA SER A 88 14.16 7.11 -5.80
C SER A 88 13.61 7.25 -7.23
N GLU A 89 12.30 7.48 -7.34
CA GLU A 89 11.63 7.74 -8.63
C GLU A 89 12.16 9.01 -9.32
N ASP A 90 12.46 10.06 -8.55
CA ASP A 90 13.03 11.31 -9.07
C ASP A 90 14.49 11.11 -9.53
N GLY A 91 15.28 10.35 -8.76
CA GLY A 91 16.65 10.00 -9.12
C GLY A 91 16.73 9.23 -10.43
N TYR A 92 15.72 8.40 -10.74
CA TYR A 92 15.61 7.72 -12.02
C TYR A 92 15.52 8.72 -13.18
N GLN A 93 14.70 9.77 -13.07
CA GLN A 93 14.57 10.80 -14.11
C GLN A 93 15.87 11.53 -14.37
N GLU A 94 16.57 11.89 -13.29
CA GLU A 94 17.85 12.56 -13.42
C GLU A 94 18.85 11.69 -14.17
N ILE A 95 18.92 10.38 -13.86
CA ILE A 95 19.81 9.45 -14.57
C ILE A 95 19.45 9.34 -16.05
N LEU A 96 18.15 9.22 -16.38
CA LEU A 96 17.70 9.16 -17.78
C LEU A 96 18.11 10.40 -18.55
N THR A 97 17.78 11.58 -18.03
CA THR A 97 18.10 12.85 -18.68
C THR A 97 19.61 12.98 -18.85
N ARG A 98 20.42 12.57 -17.87
CA ARG A 98 21.89 12.59 -18.00
C ARG A 98 22.42 11.59 -19.04
N LEU A 99 21.82 10.41 -19.16
CA LEU A 99 22.18 9.42 -20.17
C LEU A 99 21.78 9.85 -21.59
N GLU A 100 20.67 10.59 -21.73
CA GLU A 100 20.18 11.11 -23.01
C GLU A 100 20.88 12.41 -23.44
N GLU A 101 21.22 13.29 -22.49
CA GLU A 101 21.93 14.56 -22.75
C GLU A 101 23.45 14.40 -22.81
N GLY A 102 23.99 13.32 -22.26
CA GLY A 102 25.41 13.05 -22.24
C GLY A 102 25.93 12.55 -23.58
N ASP A 103 27.15 12.96 -23.94
CA ASP A 103 27.85 12.52 -25.15
C ASP A 103 28.45 11.12 -24.95
N TYR A 104 27.59 10.13 -24.73
CA TYR A 104 27.97 8.73 -24.51
C TYR A 104 27.76 7.86 -25.74
N ASP A 105 27.43 8.47 -26.89
CA ASP A 105 27.13 7.76 -28.14
C ASP A 105 28.27 6.84 -28.57
N ASP A 106 29.51 7.13 -28.23
CA ASP A 106 30.67 6.29 -28.56
C ASP A 106 30.81 5.04 -27.67
N ILE A 107 30.14 5.00 -26.52
CA ILE A 107 30.29 3.96 -25.49
C ILE A 107 28.98 3.18 -25.30
N ILE A 108 27.84 3.86 -25.31
CA ILE A 108 26.52 3.29 -25.10
C ILE A 108 25.93 2.88 -26.44
N GLN A 109 25.45 1.64 -26.53
CA GLN A 109 24.76 1.13 -27.71
C GLN A 109 23.25 1.40 -27.63
N GLU A 110 22.66 1.13 -26.46
CA GLU A 110 21.25 1.36 -26.19
C GLU A 110 21.07 1.43 -24.68
N ALA A 111 20.40 2.48 -24.19
CA ALA A 111 19.87 2.48 -22.84
C ALA A 111 18.43 1.98 -22.92
N ARG A 112 18.17 0.75 -22.47
CA ARG A 112 16.80 0.25 -22.38
C ARG A 112 16.27 0.49 -20.98
N PHE A 113 15.10 1.08 -20.99
CA PHE A 113 14.26 1.21 -19.82
C PHE A 113 13.18 0.15 -19.98
N ASP A 114 13.17 -0.85 -19.11
CA ASP A 114 11.97 -1.65 -18.98
C ASP A 114 10.89 -0.69 -18.47
N ASP A 115 9.87 -0.43 -19.29
CA ASP A 115 8.84 0.60 -19.08
C ASP A 115 7.85 0.21 -17.95
N TYR A 116 8.38 -0.09 -16.78
CA TYR A 116 7.65 -0.24 -15.54
C TYR A 116 7.12 1.11 -15.04
N ARG A 117 7.59 2.23 -15.59
CA ARG A 117 7.20 3.58 -15.19
C ARG A 117 5.75 3.90 -15.51
N GLN A 118 5.25 3.57 -16.71
CA GLN A 118 3.82 3.76 -17.02
C GLN A 118 2.93 2.87 -16.15
N VAL A 119 3.41 1.66 -15.84
CA VAL A 119 2.70 0.73 -14.98
C VAL A 119 2.65 1.25 -13.52
N ILE A 120 3.76 1.79 -13.02
CA ILE A 120 3.87 2.29 -11.64
C ILE A 120 3.14 3.62 -11.46
N THR A 121 3.32 4.58 -12.37
CA THR A 121 2.56 5.84 -12.33
C THR A 121 1.07 5.55 -12.43
N GLY A 122 0.66 4.59 -13.28
CA GLY A 122 -0.71 4.08 -13.33
C GLY A 122 -1.19 3.45 -12.02
N ILE A 123 -0.35 2.63 -11.36
CA ILE A 123 -0.67 2.01 -10.06
C ILE A 123 -0.75 3.07 -8.94
N ASN A 124 0.13 4.06 -8.93
CA ASN A 124 0.17 5.11 -7.92
C ASN A 124 -1.05 6.03 -8.08
N ASP A 125 -1.38 6.41 -9.30
CA ASP A 125 -2.61 7.17 -9.61
C ASP A 125 -3.87 6.39 -9.26
N LEU A 126 -3.91 5.09 -9.59
CA LEU A 126 -5.04 4.23 -9.21
C LEU A 126 -5.15 4.14 -7.69
N THR A 127 -4.04 3.94 -6.99
CA THR A 127 -3.98 3.88 -5.53
C THR A 127 -4.47 5.18 -4.90
N ASN A 128 -4.05 6.33 -5.42
CA ASN A 128 -4.48 7.64 -4.95
C ASN A 128 -5.97 7.88 -5.22
N LYS A 129 -6.48 7.49 -6.39
CA LYS A 129 -7.92 7.55 -6.72
C LYS A 129 -8.74 6.65 -5.80
N VAL A 130 -8.31 5.42 -5.57
CA VAL A 130 -8.97 4.46 -4.66
C VAL A 130 -8.96 4.98 -3.22
N LYS A 131 -7.82 5.53 -2.75
CA LYS A 131 -7.71 6.13 -1.42
C LYS A 131 -8.68 7.31 -1.26
N THR A 132 -8.71 8.20 -2.24
CA THR A 132 -9.60 9.37 -2.22
C THR A 132 -11.06 8.95 -2.24
N ALA A 133 -11.45 8.03 -3.13
CA ALA A 133 -12.79 7.47 -3.17
C ALA A 133 -13.16 6.78 -1.86
N GLY A 134 -12.23 6.03 -1.27
CA GLY A 134 -12.40 5.36 0.03
C GLY A 134 -12.68 6.34 1.16
N ILE A 135 -12.01 7.50 1.19
CA ILE A 135 -12.28 8.56 2.17
C ILE A 135 -13.70 9.12 2.00
N TRP A 136 -14.13 9.39 0.78
CA TRP A 136 -15.49 9.88 0.50
C TRP A 136 -16.56 8.88 0.92
N VAL A 137 -16.41 7.61 0.53
CA VAL A 137 -17.34 6.54 0.88
C VAL A 137 -17.38 6.31 2.39
N SER A 138 -16.22 6.33 3.06
CA SER A 138 -16.15 6.21 4.53
C SER A 138 -16.87 7.36 5.21
N GLY A 139 -16.70 8.60 4.73
CA GLY A 139 -17.41 9.77 5.24
C GLY A 139 -18.93 9.66 5.07
N LEU A 140 -19.40 9.13 3.93
CA LEU A 140 -20.82 8.87 3.71
C LEU A 140 -21.37 7.84 4.71
N PHE A 141 -20.68 6.71 4.90
CA PHE A 141 -21.08 5.70 5.88
C PHE A 141 -21.08 6.24 7.31
N LEU A 142 -20.12 7.11 7.66
CA LEU A 142 -20.07 7.80 8.94
C LEU A 142 -21.35 8.62 9.17
N LEU A 143 -21.77 9.41 8.18
CA LEU A 143 -22.99 10.20 8.26
C LEU A 143 -24.25 9.33 8.39
N ILE A 144 -24.32 8.24 7.63
CA ILE A 144 -25.43 7.28 7.72
C ILE A 144 -25.49 6.67 9.12
N ALA A 145 -24.36 6.21 9.66
CA ALA A 145 -24.29 5.65 11.01
C ALA A 145 -24.76 6.67 12.07
N LEU A 146 -24.31 7.92 11.98
CA LEU A 146 -24.76 8.99 12.88
C LEU A 146 -26.27 9.22 12.80
N LEU A 147 -26.85 9.24 11.59
CA LEU A 147 -28.30 9.38 11.40
C LEU A 147 -29.08 8.20 11.97
N VAL A 148 -28.58 6.97 11.79
CA VAL A 148 -29.20 5.77 12.35
C VAL A 148 -29.18 5.84 13.88
N VAL A 149 -28.03 6.11 14.50
CA VAL A 149 -27.93 6.24 15.97
C VAL A 149 -28.84 7.36 16.48
N PHE A 150 -28.87 8.50 15.80
CA PHE A 150 -29.73 9.63 16.16
C PHE A 150 -31.22 9.25 16.13
N ASN A 151 -31.67 8.56 15.07
CA ASN A 151 -33.05 8.10 14.93
C ASN A 151 -33.41 7.03 15.95
N THR A 152 -32.51 6.07 16.18
CA THR A 152 -32.70 5.03 17.20
C THR A 152 -32.85 5.65 18.59
N MET A 153 -32.00 6.61 18.95
CA MET A 153 -32.12 7.31 20.23
C MET A 153 -33.42 8.10 20.36
N ARG A 154 -33.88 8.74 19.28
CA ARG A 154 -35.18 9.41 19.28
C ARG A 154 -36.32 8.43 19.60
N ILE A 155 -36.32 7.26 18.97
CA ILE A 155 -37.33 6.22 19.21
C ILE A 155 -37.22 5.72 20.65
N ASN A 156 -36.02 5.43 21.12
CA ASN A 156 -35.78 4.90 22.47
C ASN A 156 -36.27 5.88 23.56
N ILE A 157 -35.94 7.17 23.45
CA ILE A 157 -36.41 8.22 24.37
C ILE A 157 -37.95 8.32 24.35
N TYR A 158 -38.58 8.19 23.18
CA TYR A 158 -40.03 8.28 23.06
C TYR A 158 -40.73 7.10 23.75
N THR A 159 -40.21 5.89 23.57
CA THR A 159 -40.74 4.67 24.21
C THR A 159 -40.65 4.75 25.74
N HIS A 160 -39.54 5.26 26.27
CA HIS A 160 -39.31 5.38 27.72
C HIS A 160 -39.70 6.75 28.30
N ARG A 161 -40.50 7.54 27.57
CA ARG A 161 -40.83 8.91 27.98
C ARG A 161 -41.51 8.99 29.36
N GLN A 162 -42.44 8.08 29.65
CA GLN A 162 -43.17 8.09 30.93
C GLN A 162 -42.24 7.82 32.12
N GLU A 163 -41.32 6.87 31.97
CA GLU A 163 -40.32 6.55 33.01
C GLU A 163 -39.39 7.75 33.26
N ILE A 164 -38.90 8.38 32.18
CA ILE A 164 -38.07 9.58 32.26
C ILE A 164 -38.81 10.74 32.94
N GLU A 165 -40.11 10.88 32.70
CA GLU A 165 -40.95 11.91 33.32
C GLU A 165 -41.11 11.65 34.83
N ILE A 166 -41.35 10.40 35.24
CA ILE A 166 -41.43 10.01 36.65
C ILE A 166 -40.09 10.27 37.36
N GLU A 167 -38.96 9.86 36.78
CA GLU A 167 -37.64 10.10 37.38
C GLU A 167 -37.34 11.59 37.56
N ARG A 168 -37.80 12.43 36.62
CA ARG A 168 -37.70 13.88 36.74
C ARG A 168 -38.53 14.44 37.88
N LEU A 169 -39.76 13.95 38.08
CA LEU A 169 -40.64 14.43 39.15
C LEU A 169 -40.09 14.12 40.55
N VAL A 170 -39.29 13.05 40.69
CA VAL A 170 -38.62 12.69 41.94
C VAL A 170 -37.29 13.45 42.13
N GLY A 171 -36.90 14.34 41.19
CA GLY A 171 -35.73 15.21 41.29
C GLY A 171 -34.43 14.58 40.80
N SER A 172 -34.52 13.58 39.92
CA SER A 172 -33.33 12.92 39.35
C SER A 172 -32.46 13.89 38.55
N THR A 173 -31.14 13.77 38.68
CA THR A 173 -30.20 14.62 37.94
C THR A 173 -30.17 14.26 36.46
N ASN A 174 -29.92 15.24 35.59
CA ASN A 174 -29.80 15.02 34.14
C ASN A 174 -28.74 13.96 33.76
N TRP A 175 -27.75 13.71 34.62
CA TRP A 175 -26.75 12.67 34.40
C TRP A 175 -27.31 11.27 34.66
N PHE A 176 -28.15 11.10 35.69
CA PHE A 176 -28.79 9.82 35.99
C PHE A 176 -29.73 9.39 34.85
N ILE A 177 -30.49 10.32 34.26
CA ILE A 177 -31.35 10.06 33.11
C ILE A 177 -30.53 9.70 31.85
N ARG A 178 -29.35 10.32 31.68
CA ARG A 178 -28.50 10.10 30.49
C ARG A 178 -27.58 8.89 30.63
N GLY A 179 -27.19 8.51 31.84
CA GLY A 179 -26.21 7.46 32.13
C GLY A 179 -26.49 6.14 31.41
N PRO A 180 -27.71 5.58 31.47
CA PRO A 180 -28.05 4.33 30.80
C PRO A 180 -27.77 4.36 29.30
N PHE A 181 -28.09 5.45 28.62
CA PHE A 181 -27.87 5.62 27.17
C PHE A 181 -26.39 5.69 26.78
N TRP A 182 -25.54 6.23 27.66
CA TRP A 182 -24.09 6.25 27.43
C TRP A 182 -23.51 4.84 27.57
N VAL A 183 -23.96 4.09 28.58
CA VAL A 183 -23.57 2.68 28.77
C VAL A 183 -24.03 1.84 27.57
N GLU A 184 -25.27 2.01 27.11
CA GLU A 184 -25.80 1.32 25.93
C GLU A 184 -24.94 1.59 24.68
N SER A 185 -24.52 2.85 24.48
CA SER A 185 -23.66 3.25 23.36
C SER A 185 -22.28 2.57 23.39
N ILE A 186 -21.68 2.44 24.59
CA ILE A 186 -20.39 1.75 24.76
C ILE A 186 -20.55 0.25 24.51
N LEU A 187 -21.64 -0.35 24.99
CA LEU A 187 -21.93 -1.77 24.75
C LEU A 187 -22.14 -2.06 23.26
N TYR A 188 -22.88 -1.21 22.54
CA TYR A 188 -23.00 -1.35 21.09
C TYR A 188 -21.65 -1.25 20.39
N ALA A 189 -20.79 -0.29 20.78
CA ALA A 189 -19.45 -0.16 20.21
C ALA A 189 -18.59 -1.40 20.48
N LEU A 190 -18.71 -2.00 21.66
CA LEU A 190 -17.98 -3.22 22.03
C LEU A 190 -18.42 -4.40 21.15
N VAL A 191 -19.73 -4.65 21.07
CA VAL A 191 -20.29 -5.73 20.25
C VAL A 191 -19.95 -5.53 18.77
N ALA A 192 -20.11 -4.31 18.26
CA ALA A 192 -19.78 -3.99 16.88
C ALA A 192 -18.30 -4.23 16.55
N THR A 193 -17.40 -3.90 17.48
CA THR A 193 -15.96 -4.14 17.31
C THR A 193 -15.65 -5.63 17.29
N ILE A 194 -16.25 -6.42 18.19
CA ILE A 194 -16.06 -7.89 18.23
C ILE A 194 -16.57 -8.53 16.93
N VAL A 195 -17.77 -8.15 16.48
CA VAL A 195 -18.35 -8.67 15.23
C VAL A 195 -17.47 -8.30 14.04
N THR A 196 -17.01 -7.05 13.97
CA THR A 196 -16.13 -6.59 12.91
C THR A 196 -14.79 -7.33 12.93
N ALA A 197 -14.22 -7.58 14.10
CA ALA A 197 -13.00 -8.35 14.25
C ALA A 197 -13.14 -9.77 13.70
N GLY A 198 -14.25 -10.44 14.01
CA GLY A 198 -14.54 -11.78 13.49
C GLY A 198 -14.69 -11.79 11.97
N VAL A 199 -15.49 -10.87 11.42
CA VAL A 199 -15.69 -10.74 9.97
C VAL A 199 -14.38 -10.42 9.25
N PHE A 200 -13.61 -9.48 9.79
CA PHE A 200 -12.34 -9.04 9.20
C PHE A 200 -11.30 -10.16 9.20
N TYR A 201 -11.18 -10.91 10.30
CA TYR A 201 -10.29 -12.07 10.37
C TYR A 201 -10.71 -13.17 9.38
N GLY A 202 -12.01 -13.45 9.29
CA GLY A 202 -12.56 -14.38 8.29
C GLY A 202 -12.22 -13.95 6.86
N ALA A 203 -12.45 -12.68 6.52
CA ALA A 203 -12.12 -12.13 5.22
C ALA A 203 -10.61 -12.21 4.91
N LEU A 204 -9.75 -11.86 5.87
CA LEU A 204 -8.29 -11.96 5.70
C LEU A 204 -7.84 -13.39 5.43
N SER A 205 -8.36 -14.36 6.18
CA SER A 205 -8.00 -15.77 5.99
C SER A 205 -8.41 -16.30 4.61
N TRP A 206 -9.53 -15.82 4.07
CA TRP A 206 -10.01 -16.16 2.73
C TRP A 206 -9.20 -15.47 1.62
N LEU A 207 -8.76 -14.22 1.85
CA LEU A 207 -7.96 -13.44 0.90
C LEU A 207 -6.48 -13.83 0.87
N GLN A 208 -5.94 -14.35 1.98
CA GLN A 208 -4.53 -14.70 2.13
C GLN A 208 -3.92 -15.49 0.96
N PRO A 209 -4.51 -16.60 0.47
CA PRO A 209 -3.89 -17.38 -0.61
C PRO A 209 -3.74 -16.59 -1.91
N TYR A 210 -4.68 -15.69 -2.21
CA TYR A 210 -4.61 -14.83 -3.40
C TYR A 210 -3.51 -13.79 -3.27
N VAL A 211 -3.32 -13.23 -2.06
CA VAL A 211 -2.29 -12.23 -1.81
C VAL A 211 -0.88 -12.85 -1.89
N VAL A 212 -0.67 -14.02 -1.28
CA VAL A 212 0.64 -14.70 -1.34
C VAL A 212 1.04 -15.04 -2.78
N GLY A 213 0.08 -15.42 -3.63
CA GLY A 213 0.31 -15.68 -5.05
C GLY A 213 0.74 -14.44 -5.87
N LEU A 214 0.28 -13.24 -5.48
CA LEU A 214 0.68 -11.98 -6.14
C LEU A 214 2.09 -11.52 -5.77
N PHE A 215 2.59 -11.93 -4.60
CA PHE A 215 3.89 -11.49 -4.07
C PHE A 215 4.99 -12.57 -4.13
N ASN A 216 4.85 -13.58 -5.00
CA ASN A 216 5.85 -14.62 -5.32
C ASN A 216 6.60 -15.19 -4.10
N GLY A 217 5.87 -15.54 -3.04
CA GLY A 217 6.45 -16.27 -1.90
C GLY A 217 7.32 -15.43 -0.95
N SER A 218 7.29 -14.10 -1.04
CA SER A 218 7.75 -13.28 0.08
C SER A 218 6.95 -13.67 1.34
N SER A 219 7.64 -13.78 2.49
CA SER A 219 7.12 -14.30 3.77
C SER A 219 6.10 -13.38 4.44
N PHE A 220 5.33 -12.63 3.65
CA PHE A 220 4.36 -11.66 4.11
C PHE A 220 3.05 -12.36 4.44
N ASN A 221 2.89 -12.72 5.72
CA ASN A 221 1.66 -13.26 6.24
C ASN A 221 0.83 -12.14 6.90
N LEU A 222 -0.16 -11.63 6.15
CA LEU A 222 -1.10 -10.60 6.63
C LEU A 222 -1.81 -11.00 7.91
N VAL A 223 -2.20 -12.27 8.02
CA VAL A 223 -2.91 -12.77 9.20
C VAL A 223 -2.01 -12.69 10.42
N THR A 224 -0.76 -13.12 10.32
CA THR A 224 0.21 -13.05 11.44
C THR A 224 0.52 -11.61 11.82
N TYR A 225 0.65 -10.69 10.86
CA TYR A 225 0.86 -9.27 11.16
C TYR A 225 -0.31 -8.66 11.94
N PHE A 226 -1.55 -8.95 11.52
CA PHE A 226 -2.75 -8.48 12.21
C PHE A 226 -2.93 -9.14 13.58
N GLN A 227 -2.61 -10.42 13.72
CA GLN A 227 -2.61 -11.11 15.02
C GLN A 227 -1.60 -10.49 15.98
N GLY A 228 -0.39 -10.13 15.53
CA GLY A 228 0.62 -9.50 16.38
C GLY A 228 0.22 -8.09 16.85
N ASN A 229 -0.57 -7.37 16.06
CA ASN A 229 -0.99 -5.99 16.32
C ASN A 229 -2.48 -5.85 16.67
N TRP A 230 -3.14 -6.96 17.04
CA TRP A 230 -4.59 -7.01 17.19
C TRP A 230 -5.12 -5.96 18.18
N LEU A 231 -4.43 -5.78 19.31
CA LEU A 231 -4.82 -4.85 20.35
C LEU A 231 -4.78 -3.40 19.85
N THR A 232 -3.78 -3.05 19.06
CA THR A 232 -3.65 -1.70 18.49
C THR A 232 -4.79 -1.40 17.53
N PHE A 233 -5.08 -2.33 16.61
CA PHE A 233 -6.13 -2.13 15.62
C PHE A 233 -7.52 -2.15 16.24
N PHE A 234 -7.87 -3.21 16.97
CA PHE A 234 -9.20 -3.35 17.55
C PHE A 234 -9.42 -2.45 18.76
N GLY A 235 -8.38 -2.15 19.53
CA GLY A 235 -8.45 -1.18 20.63
C GLY A 235 -8.71 0.23 20.11
N LEU A 236 -7.98 0.67 19.07
CA LEU A 236 -8.20 1.99 18.47
C LEU A 236 -9.55 2.06 17.76
N GLN A 237 -9.96 0.99 17.09
CA GLN A 237 -11.29 0.87 16.48
C GLN A 237 -12.41 0.98 17.54
N PHE A 238 -12.28 0.26 18.66
CA PHE A 238 -13.25 0.35 19.75
C PHE A 238 -13.33 1.77 20.31
N LEU A 239 -12.18 2.41 20.58
CA LEU A 239 -12.15 3.77 21.08
C LEU A 239 -12.82 4.75 20.11
N ALA A 240 -12.49 4.67 18.82
CA ALA A 240 -13.11 5.51 17.80
C ALA A 240 -14.63 5.28 17.71
N ALA A 241 -15.08 4.02 17.71
CA ALA A 241 -16.49 3.66 17.66
C ALA A 241 -17.24 4.09 18.92
N ALA A 242 -16.64 3.94 20.10
CA ALA A 242 -17.24 4.34 21.37
C ALA A 242 -17.40 5.85 21.44
N ILE A 243 -16.36 6.62 21.11
CA ILE A 243 -16.41 8.09 21.07
C ILE A 243 -17.49 8.54 20.09
N LEU A 244 -17.53 7.97 18.89
CA LEU A 244 -18.51 8.34 17.88
C LEU A 244 -19.95 8.06 18.34
N ASN A 245 -20.22 6.88 18.87
CA ASN A 245 -21.55 6.52 19.36
C ASN A 245 -21.96 7.41 20.55
N MET A 246 -21.05 7.67 21.49
CA MET A 246 -21.31 8.55 22.64
C MET A 246 -21.62 9.99 22.20
N LEU A 247 -20.88 10.53 21.21
CA LEU A 247 -21.15 11.85 20.65
C LEU A 247 -22.50 11.90 19.93
N ALA A 248 -22.79 10.91 19.07
CA ALA A 248 -24.04 10.83 18.34
C ALA A 248 -25.25 10.74 19.27
N SER A 249 -25.17 9.84 20.25
CA SER A 249 -26.12 9.65 21.33
C SER A 249 -26.30 10.93 22.14
N GLY A 250 -25.21 11.57 22.55
CA GLY A 250 -25.22 12.82 23.30
C GLY A 250 -25.92 13.97 22.57
N ILE A 251 -25.69 14.11 21.27
CA ILE A 251 -26.37 15.10 20.42
C ILE A 251 -27.87 14.80 20.33
N ALA A 252 -28.25 13.54 20.13
CA ALA A 252 -29.66 13.13 20.08
C ALA A 252 -30.38 13.41 21.41
N MET A 253 -29.77 13.02 22.53
CA MET A 253 -30.31 13.29 23.87
C MET A 253 -30.46 14.78 24.13
N ARG A 254 -29.44 15.62 23.85
CA ARG A 254 -29.56 17.07 24.03
C ARG A 254 -30.72 17.68 23.25
N ARG A 255 -31.12 17.08 22.13
CA ARG A 255 -32.20 17.58 21.28
C ARG A 255 -33.58 17.10 21.73
N TYR A 256 -33.72 15.84 22.16
CA TYR A 256 -35.02 15.23 22.48
C TYR A 256 -35.33 15.11 23.97
N LEU A 257 -34.32 15.11 24.85
CA LEU A 257 -34.50 15.25 26.29
C LEU A 257 -34.63 16.71 26.73
N LYS A 258 -34.87 17.67 25.81
CA LYS A 258 -35.02 19.10 26.14
C LYS A 258 -36.08 19.32 27.23
N VAL A 259 -35.59 19.39 28.46
CA VAL A 259 -35.82 20.41 29.49
C VAL A 259 -34.43 20.98 29.75
#